data_AF-A0A8I0H0J1-F1
#
_entry.id   AF-A0A8I0H0J1-F1
#
_cell.length_a   1.000
_cell.length_b   1.000
_cell.length_c   1.000
_cell.angle_alpha   90.00
_cell.angle_beta   90.00
_cell.angle_gamma   90.00
#
_symmetry.space_group_name_H-M   'P 1'
#
loop_
_entity.id
_entity.type
_entity.pdbx_description
1 polymer ?
#
loop_
_entity_poly.entity_id
_entity_poly.type
_entity_poly.pdbx_seq_one_letter_code
_entity_poly.pdbx_strand_id
1 'polypeptide(L)'
;GKEDNFWEHGSGPCGPCSEIYFDRGLKYGCGKPTCGVGCDCDRFMEIWNLVFSQYDSDGKGTYALLPKPNIDTGMGLERLAVVMQD
;
A
#
# COMPACT_ATOMS: atom_id res chain seq x y z
N GLY A 1 5.17 0.62 9.68
CA GLY A 1 6.15 1.71 9.50
C GLY A 1 6.91 1.51 8.20
N LYS A 2 8.15 1.00 8.25
CA LYS A 2 8.84 0.51 7.03
C LYS A 2 8.08 -0.66 6.39
N GLU A 3 7.52 -1.55 7.21
CA GLU A 3 6.80 -2.73 6.70
C GLU A 3 5.49 -2.41 5.95
N ASP A 4 4.83 -1.28 6.27
CA ASP A 4 3.52 -0.93 5.70
C ASP A 4 3.56 0.28 4.76
N ASN A 5 4.53 1.19 4.93
CA ASN A 5 4.58 2.47 4.21
C ASN A 5 5.93 2.72 3.55
N PHE A 6 6.65 1.66 3.22
CA PHE A 6 7.85 1.73 2.38
C PHE A 6 7.75 0.64 1.31
N TRP A 7 7.60 1.06 0.06
CA TRP A 7 7.45 0.13 -1.04
C TRP A 7 8.82 -0.20 -1.63
N GLU A 8 9.18 -1.49 -1.64
CA GLU A 8 10.38 -2.01 -2.28
C GLU A 8 10.06 -3.36 -2.96
N HIS A 9 10.50 -3.55 -4.21
CA HIS A 9 10.30 -4.80 -4.95
C HIS A 9 11.60 -5.62 -5.13
N GLY A 10 12.65 -5.26 -4.38
CA GLY A 10 14.01 -5.80 -4.51
C GLY A 10 15.04 -4.70 -4.82
N SER A 11 15.78 -4.88 -5.92
CA SER A 11 16.67 -3.81 -6.45
C SER A 11 15.90 -2.97 -7.47
N GLY A 12 16.11 -1.65 -7.41
CA GLY A 12 15.42 -0.67 -8.24
C GLY A 12 14.76 0.46 -7.44
N PRO A 13 13.99 1.32 -8.12
CA PRO A 13 13.29 2.45 -7.50
C PRO A 13 12.38 2.04 -6.34
N CYS A 14 12.50 2.74 -5.22
CA CYS A 14 11.73 2.50 -4.01
C CYS A 14 11.53 3.79 -3.21
N GLY A 15 10.67 3.74 -2.19
CA GLY A 15 10.45 4.90 -1.34
C GLY A 15 9.28 4.76 -0.38
N PRO A 16 9.07 5.79 0.45
CA PRO A 16 7.89 5.86 1.30
C PRO A 16 6.63 5.87 0.45
N CYS A 17 5.55 5.30 0.96
CA CYS A 17 4.26 5.27 0.27
C CYS A 17 3.09 5.64 1.19
N SER A 18 2.01 6.09 0.57
CA SER A 18 0.73 6.33 1.21
C SER A 18 -0.33 5.46 0.57
N GLU A 19 -1.05 4.71 1.41
CA GLU A 19 -2.06 3.76 0.96
C GLU A 19 -3.47 4.27 1.30
N ILE A 20 -4.41 4.04 0.39
CA ILE A 20 -5.83 4.36 0.56
C ILE A 20 -6.58 3.07 0.84
N TYR A 21 -7.32 3.06 1.95
CA TYR A 21 -8.14 1.95 2.39
C TYR A 21 -9.63 2.28 2.27
N PHE A 22 -10.43 1.29 1.94
CA PHE A 22 -11.89 1.37 1.90
C PHE A 22 -12.51 0.48 2.98
N ASP A 23 -13.37 1.06 3.84
CA ASP A 23 -14.18 0.31 4.81
C ASP A 23 -15.41 -0.26 4.10
N ARG A 24 -15.39 -1.56 3.81
CA ARG A 24 -16.52 -2.29 3.20
C ARG A 24 -17.70 -2.48 4.16
N GLY A 25 -17.54 -2.10 5.43
CA GLY A 25 -18.56 -2.16 6.48
C GLY A 25 -18.41 -3.35 7.42
N LEU A 26 -19.13 -3.28 8.55
CA LEU A 26 -19.04 -4.25 9.65
C LEU A 26 -19.34 -5.69 9.24
N LYS A 27 -20.16 -5.91 8.20
CA LYS A 27 -20.50 -7.26 7.69
C LYS A 27 -19.28 -8.05 7.21
N TYR A 28 -18.18 -7.38 6.86
CA TYR A 28 -16.92 -7.98 6.44
C TYR A 28 -15.84 -7.97 7.55
N GLY A 29 -16.17 -7.48 8.75
CA GLY A 29 -15.23 -7.41 9.87
C GLY A 29 -15.10 -8.72 10.62
N CYS A 30 -13.93 -8.96 11.23
CA CYS A 30 -13.66 -10.16 12.03
C CYS A 30 -14.30 -10.16 13.44
N GLY A 31 -15.11 -9.15 13.77
CA GLY A 31 -15.77 -9.00 15.08
C GLY A 31 -14.85 -8.64 16.26
N LYS A 32 -13.53 -8.62 16.06
CA LYS A 32 -12.58 -8.21 17.12
C LYS A 32 -12.69 -6.70 17.40
N PRO A 33 -12.53 -6.25 18.65
CA PRO A 33 -12.47 -4.82 18.97
C PRO A 33 -11.35 -4.06 18.24
N THR A 34 -10.30 -4.77 17.84
CA THR A 34 -9.15 -4.24 17.11
C THR A 34 -9.32 -4.29 15.58
N CYS A 35 -10.52 -4.56 15.08
CA CYS A 35 -10.82 -4.59 13.65
C CYS A 35 -10.71 -3.17 13.05
N GLY A 36 -9.58 -2.89 12.39
CA GLY A 36 -9.18 -1.61 11.83
C GLY A 36 -8.30 -1.77 10.58
N VAL A 37 -7.74 -0.67 10.07
CA VAL A 37 -6.73 -0.67 8.99
C VAL A 37 -5.51 -1.50 9.43
N GLY A 38 -4.97 -2.33 8.53
CA GLY A 38 -3.90 -3.29 8.83
C GLY A 38 -4.38 -4.59 9.48
N CYS A 39 -5.70 -4.79 9.61
CA CYS A 39 -6.25 -6.08 10.01
C CYS A 39 -6.34 -7.03 8.80
N ASP A 40 -5.98 -8.30 9.00
CA ASP A 40 -6.05 -9.36 7.96
C ASP A 40 -7.49 -9.77 7.54
N CYS A 41 -8.50 -8.95 7.83
CA CYS A 41 -9.89 -9.20 7.43
C CYS A 41 -10.29 -8.30 6.27
N ASP A 42 -11.33 -8.69 5.54
CA ASP A 42 -11.76 -7.99 4.32
C ASP A 42 -12.52 -6.66 4.57
N ARG A 43 -12.59 -6.18 5.82
CA ARG A 43 -13.30 -4.93 6.13
C ARG A 43 -12.56 -3.70 5.61
N PHE A 44 -11.29 -3.55 5.98
CA PHE A 44 -10.47 -2.41 5.59
C PHE A 44 -9.53 -2.86 4.48
N MET A 45 -10.00 -2.76 3.25
CA MET A 45 -9.28 -3.24 2.08
C MET A 45 -8.47 -2.10 1.46
N GLU A 46 -7.17 -2.29 1.30
CA GLU A 46 -6.31 -1.38 0.53
C GLU A 46 -6.75 -1.38 -0.94
N ILE A 47 -7.05 -0.20 -1.49
CA ILE A 47 -7.50 -0.07 -2.88
C ILE A 47 -6.44 0.56 -3.78
N TRP A 48 -5.62 1.47 -3.25
CA TRP A 48 -4.68 2.24 -4.03
C TRP A 48 -3.44 2.59 -3.21
N ASN A 49 -2.26 2.31 -3.75
CA ASN A 49 -0.99 2.71 -3.19
C ASN A 49 -0.35 3.84 -4.00
N LEU A 50 0.15 4.87 -3.32
CA LEU A 50 0.88 6.02 -3.86
C LEU A 50 2.32 5.98 -3.36
N VAL A 51 3.24 5.55 -4.21
CA VAL A 51 4.67 5.43 -3.89
C VAL A 51 5.39 6.71 -4.29
N PHE A 52 6.04 7.34 -3.31
CA PHE A 52 6.92 8.48 -3.51
C PHE A 52 8.34 7.98 -3.73
N SER A 53 8.64 7.51 -4.94
CA SER A 53 9.94 6.95 -5.32
C SER A 53 11.03 7.99 -5.16
N GLN A 54 11.90 7.78 -4.16
CA GLN A 54 12.98 8.70 -3.76
C GLN A 54 14.35 8.03 -3.81
N TYR A 55 14.39 6.70 -3.75
CA TYR A 55 15.62 5.93 -3.64
C TYR A 55 15.72 4.88 -4.74
N ASP A 56 16.95 4.46 -5.02
CA ASP A 56 17.28 3.28 -5.80
C ASP A 56 17.95 2.27 -4.85
N SER A 57 17.28 1.13 -4.64
CA SER A 57 17.74 0.05 -3.77
C SER A 57 18.74 -0.84 -4.51
N ASP A 58 19.85 -1.16 -3.86
CA ASP A 58 20.80 -2.17 -4.36
C ASP A 58 20.37 -3.62 -4.05
N GLY A 59 19.23 -3.80 -3.37
CA GLY A 59 18.71 -5.10 -2.92
C GLY A 59 19.48 -5.71 -1.73
N LYS A 60 20.43 -5.00 -1.14
CA LYS A 60 21.27 -5.41 0.00
C LYS A 60 21.14 -4.47 1.20
N GLY A 61 20.15 -3.58 1.17
CA GLY A 61 19.87 -2.60 2.23
C GLY A 61 20.57 -1.26 2.04
N THR A 62 21.19 -1.00 0.88
CA THR A 62 21.69 0.32 0.51
C THR A 62 20.68 1.05 -0.36
N TYR A 63 20.44 2.32 -0.04
CA TYR A 63 19.46 3.17 -0.73
C TYR A 63 20.14 4.44 -1.22
N ALA A 64 20.39 4.54 -2.52
CA ALA A 64 20.92 5.75 -3.14
C ALA A 64 19.77 6.70 -3.53
N LEU A 65 19.96 8.02 -3.46
CA LEU A 65 18.92 8.95 -3.91
C LEU A 65 18.76 8.88 -5.42
N LEU A 66 17.51 8.82 -5.89
CA LEU A 66 17.22 8.95 -7.32
C LEU A 66 17.59 10.36 -7.81
N PRO A 67 18.15 10.50 -9.02
CA PRO A 67 18.43 11.82 -9.60
C PRO A 67 17.18 12.69 -9.75
N LYS A 68 16.02 12.04 -9.92
CA LYS A 68 14.71 12.67 -10.05
C LYS A 68 13.67 11.86 -9.27
N PRO A 69 13.23 12.35 -8.10
CA PRO A 69 12.08 11.77 -7.41
C PRO A 69 10.85 11.76 -8.32
N ASN A 70 10.03 10.72 -8.22
CA ASN A 70 8.83 10.56 -9.03
C ASN A 70 7.71 9.90 -8.21
N ILE A 71 6.53 9.78 -8.83
CA ILE A 71 5.35 9.14 -8.26
C ILE A 71 5.06 7.89 -9.08
N ASP A 72 4.98 6.76 -8.40
CA ASP A 72 4.43 5.52 -8.94
C ASP A 72 3.14 5.19 -8.17
N THR A 73 2.10 4.73 -8.87
CA THR A 73 0.83 4.40 -8.20
C THR A 73 0.26 3.10 -8.73
N GLY A 74 -0.27 2.28 -7.84
CA GLY A 74 -0.96 1.04 -8.19
C GLY A 74 -2.33 0.99 -7.55
N MET A 75 -3.38 0.83 -8.36
CA MET A 75 -4.75 0.61 -7.90
C MET A 75 -5.24 -0.74 -8.42
N GLY A 76 -5.65 -1.63 -7.52
CA GLY A 76 -6.14 -2.96 -7.89
C GLY A 76 -7.48 -2.86 -8.59
N LEU A 77 -7.56 -3.24 -9.87
CA LEU A 77 -8.78 -3.09 -10.67
C LEU A 77 -9.95 -3.89 -10.09
N GLU A 78 -9.70 -5.11 -9.64
CA GLU A 78 -10.71 -6.00 -9.04
C GLU A 78 -11.20 -5.44 -7.71
N ARG A 79 -10.28 -4.87 -6.89
CA ARG A 79 -10.63 -4.25 -5.62
C ARG A 79 -11.48 -2.99 -5.84
N LEU A 80 -11.14 -2.18 -6.83
CA LEU A 80 -11.95 -1.02 -7.22
C LEU A 80 -13.33 -1.45 -7.72
N ALA A 81 -13.42 -2.49 -8.54
CA ALA A 81 -14.71 -3.00 -9.04
C ALA A 81 -15.63 -3.42 -7.89
N VAL A 82 -15.11 -4.12 -6.87
CA VAL A 82 -15.87 -4.47 -5.65
C VAL A 82 -16.40 -3.21 -4.97
N VAL A 83 -15.59 -2.16 -4.83
CA VAL A 83 -16.04 -0.91 -4.18
C VAL A 83 -17.14 -0.19 -4.98
N MET A 84 -17.06 -0.24 -6.31
CA MET A 84 -17.96 0.52 -7.19
C MET A 84 -19.28 -0.20 -7.52
N GLN A 85 -19.35 -1.52 -7.32
CA GLN A 85 -20.44 -2.37 -7.84
C GLN A 85 -21.17 -3.20 -6.76
N ASP A 86 -20.68 -3.22 -5.52
CA ASP A 86 -21.32 -3.86 -4.35
C ASP A 86 -22.32 -2.90 -3.67
#